data_AF-A0A7X6DRE8-F1
#
_entry.id   AF-A0A7X6DRE8-F1
#
_cell.length_a   1.000
_cell.length_b   1.000
_cell.length_c   1.000
_cell.angle_alpha   90.00
_cell.angle_beta   90.00
_cell.angle_gamma   90.00
#
_symmetry.space_group_name_H-M   'P 1'
#
loop_
_entity.id
_entity.type
_entity.pdbx_description
1 polymer ?
#
loop_
_entity_poly.entity_id
_entity_poly.type
_entity_poly.pdbx_seq_one_letter_code
_entity_poly.pdbx_strand_id
1 'polypeptide(L)'
;MRRWTLVLLAIPIGLWSTSPWGLSVYAEDSAIDEIMEMADDGEATSSQLEDQATIRNHPLWQGKLRRQEQSIRMREFITALKKIQMRTERSLFQEFIDDLGVRRIVEYIEGINPFCHGELHALGSIIRERTNNLETSFQLCQDACTYACLHGVLKTHFSDYQIEQADFSLNEGGLTLETERLKEDVHQLCKEDSIVMQDFYRGNCAHAVGHAFANIAQNVPTAKEYCTLFEEAAMQYYCQSGLFMDLRDEIQKELTSHPVGERWETAVAFCLDNSQWPSACLHFFLGHATDLRQIDAVALKCTELKGRSRLSCFFGVGTFSSAYVAAYPKEVNYTCQYGSLTDRKLCVSGLFLRKKGHSGAAALKVACQTMRDEELKSVCQDQTRRYLYQIDNPVMGLMFDEG
;
A
#
# COMPACT_ATOMS: atom_id res chain seq x y z
N MET A 1 44.84 -12.38 -56.27
CA MET A 1 43.38 -12.63 -56.29
C MET A 1 43.09 -13.91 -55.51
N ARG A 2 42.71 -13.82 -54.23
CA ARG A 2 42.30 -14.96 -53.41
C ARG A 2 40.79 -14.89 -53.20
N ARG A 3 40.06 -15.89 -53.71
CA ARG A 3 38.62 -16.08 -53.46
C ARG A 3 38.46 -16.77 -52.11
N TRP A 4 37.63 -16.18 -51.25
CA TRP A 4 37.13 -16.83 -50.05
C TRP A 4 35.76 -17.43 -50.37
N THR A 5 35.61 -18.71 -50.10
CA THR A 5 34.34 -19.44 -50.21
C THR A 5 33.64 -19.37 -48.85
N LEU A 6 32.47 -18.75 -48.82
CA LEU A 6 31.62 -18.69 -47.62
C LEU A 6 30.82 -20.00 -47.54
N VAL A 7 31.03 -20.78 -46.47
CA VAL A 7 30.21 -21.95 -46.14
C VAL A 7 29.15 -21.52 -45.12
N LEU A 8 27.89 -21.51 -45.53
CA LEU A 8 26.73 -21.28 -44.65
C LEU A 8 26.30 -22.62 -44.06
N LEU A 9 26.52 -22.79 -42.76
CA LEU A 9 25.97 -23.87 -41.94
C LEU A 9 24.62 -23.41 -41.37
N ALA A 10 23.53 -23.99 -41.85
CA ALA A 10 22.20 -23.83 -41.27
C ALA A 10 22.05 -24.77 -40.06
N ILE A 11 21.83 -24.21 -38.88
CA ILE A 11 21.49 -24.95 -37.66
C ILE A 11 19.97 -24.79 -37.43
N PRO A 12 19.19 -25.88 -37.30
CA PRO A 12 17.78 -25.78 -36.97
C PRO A 12 17.64 -25.53 -35.45
N ILE A 13 17.10 -24.36 -35.10
CA ILE A 13 16.68 -24.05 -33.73
C ILE A 13 15.29 -24.65 -33.52
N GLY A 14 15.24 -25.86 -32.97
CA GLY A 14 14.04 -26.45 -32.39
C GLY A 14 14.19 -26.48 -30.88
N LEU A 15 13.68 -25.46 -30.19
CA LEU A 15 13.56 -25.44 -28.73
C LEU A 15 12.11 -25.16 -28.37
N TRP A 16 11.36 -26.23 -28.10
CA TRP A 16 10.13 -26.18 -27.33
C TRP A 16 10.53 -26.07 -25.85
N SER A 17 10.36 -24.89 -25.26
CA SER A 17 10.43 -24.71 -23.82
C SER A 17 9.12 -25.17 -23.18
N THR A 18 9.11 -26.39 -22.65
CA THR A 18 8.13 -26.78 -21.65
C THR A 18 8.56 -26.13 -20.33
N SER A 19 7.73 -25.23 -19.80
CA SER A 19 7.95 -24.65 -18.47
C SER A 19 7.55 -25.67 -17.40
N PRO A 20 8.45 -26.07 -16.48
CA PRO A 20 8.10 -26.93 -15.35
C PRO A 20 7.91 -26.05 -14.11
N TRP A 21 6.78 -25.36 -14.02
CA TRP A 21 6.38 -24.67 -12.79
C TRP A 21 4.89 -24.93 -12.53
N GLY A 22 4.59 -26.19 -12.26
CA GLY A 22 3.35 -26.62 -11.63
C GLY A 22 3.66 -27.13 -10.24
N LEU A 23 4.00 -26.24 -9.30
CA LEU A 23 3.94 -26.55 -7.88
C LEU A 23 2.51 -26.28 -7.41
N SER A 24 1.68 -27.31 -7.55
CA SER A 24 0.45 -27.46 -6.81
C SER A 24 0.84 -27.66 -5.34
N VAL A 25 0.64 -26.62 -4.53
CA VAL A 25 0.64 -26.75 -3.07
C VAL A 25 -0.76 -27.19 -2.69
N TYR A 26 -0.93 -28.47 -2.43
CA TYR A 26 -2.02 -28.97 -1.60
C TYR A 26 -1.71 -28.49 -0.17
N ALA A 27 -2.46 -27.51 0.32
CA ALA A 27 -2.50 -27.20 1.74
C ALA A 27 -3.38 -28.27 2.40
N GLU A 28 -2.79 -29.06 3.29
CA GLU A 28 -3.50 -30.01 4.14
C GLU A 28 -4.27 -29.27 5.24
N ASP A 29 -5.52 -29.68 5.44
CA ASP A 29 -6.55 -29.14 6.35
C ASP A 29 -6.23 -29.29 7.87
N SER A 30 -5.16 -28.68 8.40
CA SER A 30 -4.90 -28.77 9.86
C SER A 30 -4.46 -27.50 10.60
N ALA A 31 -4.64 -26.32 10.01
CA ALA A 31 -4.24 -25.05 10.63
C ALA A 31 -5.40 -24.06 10.93
N ILE A 32 -6.64 -24.55 11.02
CA ILE A 32 -7.83 -23.70 11.22
C ILE A 32 -8.16 -23.45 12.70
N ASP A 33 -7.61 -24.22 13.64
CA ASP A 33 -8.03 -24.13 15.07
C ASP A 33 -7.24 -23.12 15.93
N GLU A 34 -6.17 -22.49 15.43
CA GLU A 34 -5.33 -21.56 16.23
C GLU A 34 -5.46 -20.06 15.86
N ILE A 35 -6.34 -19.69 14.91
CA ILE A 35 -6.50 -18.28 14.47
C ILE A 35 -7.70 -17.58 15.14
N MET A 36 -8.50 -18.28 15.95
CA MET A 36 -9.71 -17.70 16.56
C MET A 36 -9.52 -16.91 17.87
N GLU A 37 -8.31 -16.78 18.42
CA GLU A 37 -8.12 -16.29 19.80
C GLU A 37 -7.66 -14.82 19.96
N MET A 38 -7.80 -13.97 18.93
CA MET A 38 -7.38 -12.55 19.02
C MET A 38 -8.39 -11.52 18.49
N ALA A 39 -9.69 -11.87 18.43
CA ALA A 39 -10.72 -10.84 18.32
C ALA A 39 -10.97 -10.26 19.72
N ASP A 40 -10.46 -9.06 19.97
CA ASP A 40 -10.84 -8.26 21.13
C ASP A 40 -12.31 -7.86 20.93
N ASP A 41 -13.22 -8.46 21.72
CA ASP A 41 -14.67 -8.31 21.63
C ASP A 41 -15.13 -6.93 22.15
N GLY A 42 -14.65 -5.85 21.53
CA GLY A 42 -15.16 -4.50 21.82
C GLY A 42 -16.67 -4.47 21.62
N GLU A 43 -17.43 -4.32 22.72
CA GLU A 43 -18.90 -4.21 22.68
C GLU A 43 -19.29 -3.02 21.78
N ALA A 44 -19.91 -3.33 20.64
CA ALA A 44 -20.45 -2.30 19.75
C ALA A 44 -21.49 -1.46 20.49
N THR A 45 -21.37 -0.14 20.40
CA THR A 45 -22.30 0.77 21.09
C THR A 45 -23.69 0.75 20.41
N SER A 46 -24.75 1.10 21.17
CA SER A 46 -26.12 1.12 20.65
C SER A 46 -26.28 1.99 19.39
N SER A 47 -25.49 3.08 19.25
CA SER A 47 -25.53 3.93 18.05
C SER A 47 -24.91 3.24 16.83
N GLN A 48 -23.81 2.51 17.01
CA GLN A 48 -23.18 1.75 15.91
C GLN A 48 -24.12 0.68 15.34
N LEU A 49 -24.97 0.08 16.18
CA LEU A 49 -25.95 -0.93 15.74
C LEU A 49 -27.07 -0.31 14.89
N GLU A 50 -27.55 0.89 15.22
CA GLU A 50 -28.57 1.60 14.45
C GLU A 50 -28.03 2.05 13.08
N ASP A 51 -26.79 2.54 13.03
CA ASP A 51 -26.11 2.93 11.79
C ASP A 51 -25.93 1.72 10.86
N GLN A 52 -25.54 0.57 11.42
CA GLN A 52 -25.44 -0.67 10.65
C GLN A 52 -26.78 -1.12 10.06
N ALA A 53 -27.89 -0.97 10.79
CA ALA A 53 -29.21 -1.32 10.28
C ALA A 53 -29.62 -0.43 9.09
N THR A 54 -29.34 0.87 9.19
CA THR A 54 -29.60 1.84 8.12
C THR A 54 -28.84 1.47 6.85
N ILE A 55 -27.56 1.16 6.98
CA ILE A 55 -26.70 0.83 5.84
C ILE A 55 -27.02 -0.52 5.23
N ARG A 56 -27.39 -1.51 6.05
CA ARG A 56 -27.87 -2.80 5.55
C ARG A 56 -29.10 -2.67 4.65
N ASN A 57 -29.88 -1.60 4.80
CA ASN A 57 -31.04 -1.32 3.96
C ASN A 57 -30.75 -0.37 2.79
N HIS A 58 -29.53 0.17 2.69
CA HIS A 58 -29.16 1.09 1.62
C HIS A 58 -29.22 0.39 0.25
N PRO A 59 -29.84 1.00 -0.80
CA PRO A 59 -29.96 0.37 -2.12
C PRO A 59 -28.63 -0.04 -2.73
N LEU A 60 -27.58 0.79 -2.62
CA LEU A 60 -26.23 0.43 -3.10
C LEU A 60 -25.59 -0.69 -2.29
N TRP A 61 -25.97 -0.91 -1.03
CA TRP A 61 -25.44 -2.03 -0.25
C TRP A 61 -26.03 -3.35 -0.73
N GLN A 62 -27.35 -3.36 -0.98
CA GLN A 62 -28.10 -4.56 -1.34
C GLN A 62 -28.13 -4.88 -2.84
N GLY A 63 -27.96 -3.88 -3.70
CA GLY A 63 -28.24 -4.00 -5.13
C GLY A 63 -29.73 -4.15 -5.44
N LYS A 64 -30.11 -3.95 -6.71
CA LYS A 64 -31.51 -3.99 -7.14
C LYS A 64 -32.01 -5.39 -7.50
N LEU A 65 -31.12 -6.30 -7.89
CA LEU A 65 -31.52 -7.66 -8.31
C LEU A 65 -31.76 -8.59 -7.13
N ARG A 66 -32.61 -9.60 -7.33
CA ARG A 66 -32.95 -10.59 -6.29
C ARG A 66 -32.76 -12.03 -6.80
N ARG A 67 -32.43 -12.95 -5.87
CA ARG A 67 -32.43 -14.41 -6.08
C ARG A 67 -31.67 -14.85 -7.34
N GLN A 68 -32.39 -15.33 -8.35
CA GLN A 68 -31.83 -15.95 -9.55
C GLN A 68 -31.15 -14.93 -10.47
N GLU A 69 -31.74 -13.76 -10.67
CA GLU A 69 -31.18 -12.70 -11.52
C GLU A 69 -29.84 -12.24 -10.97
N GLN A 70 -29.77 -12.05 -9.66
CA GLN A 70 -28.54 -11.71 -8.96
C GLN A 70 -27.46 -12.80 -9.11
N SER A 71 -27.84 -14.08 -9.04
CA SER A 71 -26.90 -15.18 -9.25
C SER A 71 -26.36 -15.23 -10.68
N ILE A 72 -27.20 -14.90 -11.68
CA ILE A 72 -26.79 -14.77 -13.08
C ILE A 72 -25.81 -13.61 -13.21
N ARG A 73 -26.20 -12.43 -12.71
CA ARG A 73 -25.40 -11.21 -12.80
C ARG A 73 -24.05 -11.34 -12.06
N MET A 74 -24.02 -12.08 -10.96
CA MET A 74 -22.77 -12.38 -10.25
C MET A 74 -21.83 -13.25 -11.11
N ARG A 75 -22.35 -14.23 -11.85
CA ARG A 75 -21.51 -15.02 -12.79
C ARG A 75 -20.94 -14.17 -13.91
N GLU A 76 -21.70 -13.20 -14.40
CA GLU A 76 -21.23 -12.22 -15.39
C GLU A 76 -20.12 -11.35 -14.82
N PHE A 77 -20.31 -10.81 -13.61
CA PHE A 77 -19.27 -10.05 -12.89
C PHE A 77 -17.99 -10.86 -12.74
N ILE A 78 -18.08 -12.10 -12.27
CA ILE A 78 -16.93 -13.01 -12.11
C ILE A 78 -16.22 -13.24 -13.45
N THR A 79 -16.98 -13.43 -14.52
CA THR A 79 -16.44 -13.64 -15.86
C THR A 79 -15.70 -12.40 -16.36
N ALA A 80 -16.29 -11.21 -16.17
CA ALA A 80 -15.69 -9.94 -16.53
C ALA A 80 -14.43 -9.63 -15.71
N LEU A 81 -14.47 -9.86 -14.38
CA LEU A 81 -13.33 -9.71 -13.49
C LEU A 81 -12.14 -10.60 -13.88
N LYS A 82 -12.41 -11.87 -14.24
CA LYS A 82 -11.37 -12.79 -14.75
C LYS A 82 -10.76 -12.31 -16.06
N LYS A 83 -11.58 -11.72 -16.95
CA LYS A 83 -11.11 -11.22 -18.26
C LYS A 83 -10.13 -10.07 -18.12
N ILE A 84 -10.35 -9.16 -17.17
CA ILE A 84 -9.45 -8.02 -16.91
C ILE A 84 -8.27 -8.39 -16.01
N GLN A 85 -8.10 -9.68 -15.68
CA GLN A 85 -7.00 -10.20 -14.85
C GLN A 85 -6.89 -9.48 -13.51
N MET A 86 -8.02 -9.22 -12.83
CA MET A 86 -8.05 -8.52 -11.53
C MET A 86 -7.50 -7.08 -11.57
N ARG A 87 -7.34 -6.48 -12.75
CA ARG A 87 -6.99 -5.05 -12.84
C ARG A 87 -8.12 -4.20 -12.30
N THR A 88 -7.77 -3.03 -11.77
CA THR A 88 -8.69 -2.00 -11.27
C THR A 88 -9.37 -1.28 -12.42
N GLU A 89 -10.24 -1.97 -13.16
CA GLU A 89 -11.06 -1.33 -14.17
C GLU A 89 -12.33 -0.80 -13.53
N ARG A 90 -12.36 0.52 -13.33
CA ARG A 90 -13.52 1.26 -12.86
C ARG A 90 -14.80 0.95 -13.62
N SER A 91 -14.72 0.72 -14.93
CA SER A 91 -15.84 0.33 -15.79
C SER A 91 -16.54 -0.94 -15.31
N LEU A 92 -15.78 -1.92 -14.79
CA LEU A 92 -16.34 -3.15 -14.24
C LEU A 92 -17.29 -2.83 -13.08
N PHE A 93 -16.80 -2.16 -12.05
CA PHE A 93 -17.61 -1.84 -10.88
C PHE A 93 -18.82 -0.96 -11.23
N GLN A 94 -18.64 -0.01 -12.14
CA GLN A 94 -19.72 0.87 -12.61
C GLN A 94 -20.87 0.07 -13.22
N GLU A 95 -20.57 -1.00 -13.95
CA GLU A 95 -21.54 -1.86 -14.63
C GLU A 95 -22.34 -2.73 -13.66
N PHE A 96 -21.75 -3.16 -12.55
CA PHE A 96 -22.30 -4.19 -11.68
C PHE A 96 -22.81 -3.70 -10.31
N ILE A 97 -22.35 -2.53 -9.83
CA ILE A 97 -22.64 -2.07 -8.46
C ILE A 97 -24.14 -1.89 -8.18
N ASP A 98 -24.90 -1.32 -9.12
CA ASP A 98 -26.33 -1.07 -8.95
C ASP A 98 -27.14 -2.38 -8.90
N ASP A 99 -26.64 -3.43 -9.55
CA ASP A 99 -27.31 -4.72 -9.65
C ASP A 99 -27.02 -5.63 -8.45
N LEU A 100 -25.74 -5.73 -8.07
CA LEU A 100 -25.24 -6.68 -7.08
C LEU A 100 -25.15 -6.09 -5.68
N GLY A 101 -24.94 -4.79 -5.59
CA GLY A 101 -24.64 -4.06 -4.37
C GLY A 101 -23.18 -4.22 -3.93
N VAL A 102 -22.72 -3.27 -3.12
CA VAL A 102 -21.36 -3.22 -2.55
C VAL A 102 -21.04 -4.50 -1.77
N ARG A 103 -21.96 -4.94 -0.91
CA ARG A 103 -21.76 -6.10 -0.04
C ARG A 103 -21.29 -7.34 -0.79
N ARG A 104 -21.99 -7.73 -1.86
CA ARG A 104 -21.69 -8.98 -2.58
C ARG A 104 -20.41 -8.88 -3.40
N ILE A 105 -20.14 -7.70 -3.95
CA ILE A 105 -18.90 -7.45 -4.69
C ILE A 105 -17.71 -7.59 -3.73
N VAL A 106 -17.79 -6.96 -2.55
CA VAL A 106 -16.76 -7.04 -1.51
C VAL A 106 -16.60 -8.46 -1.01
N GLU A 107 -17.68 -9.12 -0.54
CA GLU A 107 -17.65 -10.49 -0.03
C GLU A 107 -16.99 -11.47 -1.03
N TYR A 108 -17.27 -11.32 -2.32
CA TYR A 108 -16.65 -12.15 -3.34
C TYR A 108 -15.17 -11.84 -3.54
N ILE A 109 -14.80 -10.55 -3.64
CA ILE A 109 -13.41 -10.14 -3.87
C ILE A 109 -12.52 -10.54 -2.69
N GLU A 110 -12.96 -10.32 -1.45
CA GLU A 110 -12.23 -10.72 -0.24
C GLU A 110 -12.13 -12.24 -0.13
N GLY A 111 -13.18 -12.97 -0.53
CA GLY A 111 -13.19 -14.42 -0.55
C GLY A 111 -12.16 -15.04 -1.51
N ILE A 112 -11.78 -14.35 -2.59
CA ILE A 112 -10.73 -14.81 -3.53
C ILE A 112 -9.35 -14.21 -3.24
N ASN A 113 -9.30 -13.01 -2.67
CA ASN A 113 -8.07 -12.31 -2.35
C ASN A 113 -8.28 -11.45 -1.10
N PRO A 114 -7.92 -11.91 0.10
CA PRO A 114 -8.00 -11.10 1.31
C PRO A 114 -7.14 -9.81 1.27
N PHE A 115 -6.22 -9.69 0.30
CA PHE A 115 -5.29 -8.56 0.09
C PHE A 115 -5.68 -7.67 -1.07
N CYS A 116 -6.96 -7.65 -1.45
CA CYS A 116 -7.56 -6.97 -2.60
C CYS A 116 -7.47 -5.43 -2.58
N HIS A 117 -6.34 -4.89 -2.12
CA HIS A 117 -6.17 -3.49 -1.82
C HIS A 117 -6.18 -2.62 -3.07
N GLY A 118 -5.73 -3.13 -4.21
CA GLY A 118 -5.85 -2.38 -5.46
C GLY A 118 -7.29 -2.35 -5.94
N GLU A 119 -7.91 -3.52 -6.01
CA GLU A 119 -9.20 -3.79 -6.64
C GLU A 119 -10.31 -2.86 -6.14
N LEU A 120 -10.38 -2.60 -4.84
CA LEU A 120 -11.47 -1.80 -4.26
C LEU A 120 -11.26 -0.28 -4.27
N HIS A 121 -10.10 0.24 -4.66
CA HIS A 121 -9.95 1.69 -4.88
C HIS A 121 -11.01 2.19 -5.88
N ALA A 122 -11.18 1.49 -6.99
CA ALA A 122 -12.14 1.86 -8.02
C ALA A 122 -13.61 1.77 -7.54
N LEU A 123 -13.93 0.77 -6.70
CA LEU A 123 -15.26 0.63 -6.10
C LEU A 123 -15.57 1.81 -5.18
N GLY A 124 -14.62 2.20 -4.32
CA GLY A 124 -14.76 3.34 -3.42
C GLY A 124 -15.06 4.64 -4.15
N SER A 125 -14.34 4.91 -5.24
CA SER A 125 -14.58 6.09 -6.07
C SER A 125 -16.01 6.15 -6.62
N ILE A 126 -16.53 5.00 -7.08
CA ILE A 126 -17.90 4.92 -7.60
C ILE A 126 -18.92 5.12 -6.48
N ILE A 127 -18.70 4.53 -5.30
CA ILE A 127 -19.56 4.74 -4.14
C ILE A 127 -19.64 6.24 -3.80
N ARG A 128 -18.50 6.94 -3.79
CA ARG A 128 -18.45 8.38 -3.52
C ARG A 128 -19.24 9.20 -4.52
N GLU A 129 -19.19 8.85 -5.80
CA GLU A 129 -19.94 9.53 -6.86
C GLU A 129 -21.44 9.26 -6.79
N ARG A 130 -21.83 8.01 -6.48
CA ARG A 130 -23.24 7.61 -6.44
C ARG A 130 -23.96 8.17 -5.22
N THR A 131 -23.27 8.28 -4.09
CA THR A 131 -23.87 8.78 -2.85
C THR A 131 -23.77 10.30 -2.73
N ASN A 132 -22.72 10.89 -3.28
CA ASN A 132 -22.29 12.25 -3.00
C ASN A 132 -22.24 12.60 -1.50
N ASN A 133 -22.00 11.61 -0.65
CA ASN A 133 -22.00 11.75 0.81
C ASN A 133 -20.85 10.92 1.38
N LEU A 134 -19.92 11.58 2.08
CA LEU A 134 -18.71 10.96 2.59
C LEU A 134 -19.01 9.93 3.69
N GLU A 135 -19.90 10.27 4.61
CA GLU A 135 -20.31 9.41 5.72
C GLU A 135 -21.00 8.13 5.20
N THR A 136 -22.00 8.26 4.31
CA THR A 136 -22.64 7.11 3.68
C THR A 136 -21.62 6.28 2.89
N SER A 137 -20.67 6.91 2.21
CA SER A 137 -19.62 6.20 1.48
C SER A 137 -18.73 5.38 2.39
N PHE A 138 -18.32 5.95 3.53
CA PHE A 138 -17.49 5.24 4.51
C PHE A 138 -18.23 4.06 5.11
N GLN A 139 -19.49 4.25 5.49
CA GLN A 139 -20.31 3.19 6.03
C GLN A 139 -20.58 2.06 5.01
N LEU A 140 -20.70 2.39 3.71
CA LEU A 140 -20.81 1.41 2.64
C LEU A 140 -19.50 0.69 2.36
N CYS A 141 -18.35 1.35 2.53
CA CYS A 141 -17.05 0.73 2.30
C CYS A 141 -16.61 -0.17 3.45
N GLN A 142 -16.91 0.21 4.70
CA GLN A 142 -16.40 -0.47 5.88
C GLN A 142 -14.87 -0.68 5.79
N ASP A 143 -14.35 -1.80 6.30
CA ASP A 143 -12.92 -2.15 6.30
C ASP A 143 -12.51 -2.93 5.04
N ALA A 144 -13.40 -2.96 4.03
CA ALA A 144 -13.27 -3.78 2.84
C ALA A 144 -11.87 -3.71 2.20
N CYS A 145 -11.25 -4.88 2.03
CA CYS A 145 -9.91 -5.09 1.49
C CYS A 145 -8.83 -4.27 2.20
N THR A 146 -8.88 -4.24 3.53
CA THR A 146 -7.97 -3.43 4.35
C THR A 146 -8.03 -1.96 3.94
N TYR A 147 -9.23 -1.39 4.00
CA TYR A 147 -9.55 0.03 3.76
C TYR A 147 -9.34 0.55 2.34
N ALA A 148 -9.07 -0.32 1.37
CA ALA A 148 -8.92 0.08 -0.02
C ALA A 148 -10.16 0.80 -0.59
N CYS A 149 -11.35 0.35 -0.21
CA CYS A 149 -12.57 1.05 -0.58
C CYS A 149 -12.58 2.50 -0.05
N LEU A 150 -12.20 2.72 1.21
CA LEU A 150 -12.11 4.06 1.79
C LEU A 150 -11.06 4.93 1.09
N HIS A 151 -9.92 4.36 0.68
CA HIS A 151 -8.92 5.08 -0.10
C HIS A 151 -9.52 5.61 -1.41
N GLY A 152 -10.32 4.79 -2.10
CA GLY A 152 -11.05 5.20 -3.30
C GLY A 152 -12.04 6.34 -3.06
N VAL A 153 -12.79 6.28 -1.95
CA VAL A 153 -13.73 7.34 -1.54
C VAL A 153 -13.00 8.65 -1.30
N LEU A 154 -11.92 8.61 -0.52
CA LEU A 154 -11.10 9.78 -0.18
C LEU A 154 -10.41 10.37 -1.40
N LYS A 155 -9.83 9.51 -2.25
CA LYS A 155 -9.23 9.92 -3.53
C LYS A 155 -10.24 10.73 -4.34
N THR A 156 -11.43 10.20 -4.57
CA THR A 156 -12.47 10.89 -5.34
C THR A 156 -12.96 12.16 -4.64
N HIS A 157 -13.17 12.13 -3.33
CA HIS A 157 -13.63 13.30 -2.59
C HIS A 157 -12.69 14.51 -2.73
N PHE A 158 -11.38 14.28 -2.60
CA PHE A 158 -10.39 15.34 -2.67
C PHE A 158 -9.98 15.69 -4.11
N SER A 159 -10.12 14.77 -5.08
CA SER A 159 -9.90 15.07 -6.51
C SER A 159 -10.91 16.06 -7.10
N ASP A 160 -12.05 16.33 -6.43
CA ASP A 160 -13.02 17.34 -6.85
C ASP A 160 -12.51 18.78 -6.69
N TYR A 161 -11.42 18.99 -5.96
CA TYR A 161 -10.78 20.29 -5.78
C TYR A 161 -10.08 20.75 -7.07
N GLN A 162 -10.43 21.95 -7.55
CA GLN A 162 -9.81 22.57 -8.72
C GLN A 162 -8.74 23.57 -8.27
N ILE A 163 -7.50 23.11 -8.14
CA ILE A 163 -6.37 23.95 -7.72
C ILE A 163 -5.46 24.16 -8.92
N GLU A 164 -5.45 25.37 -9.48
CA GLU A 164 -4.70 25.68 -10.71
C GLU A 164 -3.18 25.61 -10.49
N GLN A 165 -2.69 26.08 -9.35
CA GLN A 165 -1.32 25.90 -8.86
C GLN A 165 -1.32 25.96 -7.33
N ALA A 166 -0.76 24.93 -6.68
CA ALA A 166 -0.45 25.00 -5.27
C ALA A 166 0.82 25.83 -5.11
N ASP A 167 0.66 27.09 -4.68
CA ASP A 167 1.75 27.83 -4.09
C ASP A 167 1.53 27.87 -2.57
N PHE A 168 2.13 26.89 -1.89
CA PHE A 168 2.14 26.84 -0.43
C PHE A 168 3.21 27.74 0.19
N SER A 169 4.05 28.39 -0.64
CA SER A 169 4.93 29.40 -0.12
C SER A 169 4.07 30.57 0.35
N LEU A 170 4.32 31.03 1.58
CA LEU A 170 3.69 32.21 2.16
C LEU A 170 4.20 33.47 1.43
N ASN A 171 3.96 33.55 0.13
CA ASN A 171 4.01 34.81 -0.59
C ASN A 171 2.96 35.74 0.03
N GLU A 172 3.17 37.05 -0.08
CA GLU A 172 2.35 38.08 0.58
C GLU A 172 0.83 37.99 0.28
N GLY A 173 0.40 37.15 -0.68
CA GLY A 173 -0.99 36.90 -1.06
C GLY A 173 -1.74 35.82 -0.27
N GLY A 174 -1.08 35.01 0.56
CA GLY A 174 -1.72 33.90 1.28
C GLY A 174 -2.19 32.74 0.38
N LEU A 175 -2.79 31.70 0.99
CA LEU A 175 -3.37 30.57 0.27
C LEU A 175 -4.65 30.98 -0.48
N THR A 176 -4.94 30.33 -1.60
CA THR A 176 -6.24 30.49 -2.28
C THR A 176 -7.38 29.98 -1.40
N LEU A 177 -8.60 30.47 -1.61
CA LEU A 177 -9.79 30.02 -0.87
C LEU A 177 -10.00 28.50 -1.01
N GLU A 178 -9.83 27.94 -2.21
CA GLU A 178 -9.89 26.49 -2.43
C GLU A 178 -8.82 25.72 -1.63
N THR A 179 -7.60 26.28 -1.52
CA THR A 179 -6.51 25.62 -0.80
C THR A 179 -6.74 25.66 0.72
N GLU A 180 -7.24 26.76 1.27
CA GLU A 180 -7.64 26.84 2.68
C GLU A 180 -8.76 25.85 3.00
N ARG A 181 -9.75 25.73 2.10
CA ARG A 181 -10.83 24.76 2.24
C ARG A 181 -10.31 23.32 2.20
N LEU A 182 -9.39 23.01 1.27
CA LEU A 182 -8.75 21.69 1.20
C LEU A 182 -8.03 21.37 2.51
N LYS A 183 -7.26 22.32 3.05
CA LYS A 183 -6.55 22.17 4.31
C LYS A 183 -7.50 21.87 5.47
N GLU A 184 -8.58 22.65 5.60
CA GLU A 184 -9.59 22.44 6.64
C GLU A 184 -10.26 21.07 6.52
N ASP A 185 -10.68 20.66 5.32
CA ASP A 185 -11.31 19.36 5.11
C ASP A 185 -10.35 18.21 5.42
N VAL A 186 -9.08 18.30 5.02
CA VAL A 186 -8.04 17.30 5.34
C VAL A 186 -7.81 17.22 6.85
N HIS A 187 -7.72 18.38 7.53
CA HIS A 187 -7.54 18.45 8.98
C HIS A 187 -8.73 17.85 9.70
N GLN A 188 -9.96 18.26 9.39
CA GLN A 188 -11.16 17.74 10.03
C GLN A 188 -11.28 16.22 9.86
N LEU A 189 -11.01 15.72 8.66
CA LEU A 189 -11.22 14.31 8.34
C LEU A 189 -10.13 13.39 8.90
N CYS A 190 -8.89 13.85 8.99
CA CYS A 190 -7.75 13.05 9.45
C CYS A 190 -7.24 13.44 10.85
N LYS A 191 -8.01 14.26 11.60
CA LYS A 191 -7.61 14.77 12.93
C LYS A 191 -7.43 13.66 13.95
N GLU A 192 -8.35 12.71 13.97
CA GLU A 192 -8.47 11.66 14.97
C GLU A 192 -8.54 10.30 14.28
N ASP A 193 -8.20 9.24 15.00
CA ASP A 193 -8.46 7.90 14.50
C ASP A 193 -9.98 7.73 14.28
N SER A 194 -10.37 6.97 13.26
CA SER A 194 -11.79 6.87 12.95
C SER A 194 -12.54 6.16 14.06
N ILE A 195 -13.51 6.85 14.68
CA ILE A 195 -14.46 6.23 15.62
C ILE A 195 -15.48 5.33 14.91
N VAL A 196 -15.66 5.54 13.60
CA VAL A 196 -16.61 4.80 12.76
C VAL A 196 -15.96 3.51 12.24
N MET A 197 -14.66 3.55 11.97
CA MET A 197 -13.92 2.46 11.35
C MET A 197 -12.77 2.00 12.25
N GLN A 198 -12.97 0.87 12.92
CA GLN A 198 -11.93 0.23 13.73
C GLN A 198 -10.67 -0.02 12.89
N ASP A 199 -9.51 0.22 13.50
CA ASP A 199 -8.16 0.14 12.91
C ASP A 199 -7.91 1.05 11.67
N PHE A 200 -8.82 1.97 11.34
CA PHE A 200 -8.54 3.05 10.38
C PHE A 200 -7.80 4.19 11.08
N TYR A 201 -6.50 3.97 11.28
CA TYR A 201 -5.61 4.94 11.89
C TYR A 201 -5.50 6.22 11.07
N ARG A 202 -5.16 7.34 11.71
CA ARG A 202 -4.87 8.63 11.06
C ARG A 202 -3.87 8.48 9.90
N GLY A 203 -2.86 7.61 10.03
CA GLY A 203 -1.91 7.35 8.96
C GLY A 203 -2.55 6.73 7.70
N ASN A 204 -3.64 5.95 7.82
CA ASN A 204 -4.37 5.45 6.66
C ASN A 204 -5.08 6.62 5.96
N CYS A 205 -5.68 7.53 6.74
CA CYS A 205 -6.29 8.75 6.20
C CYS A 205 -5.26 9.57 5.42
N ALA A 206 -4.10 9.83 6.01
CA ALA A 206 -3.03 10.56 5.32
C ALA A 206 -2.57 9.85 4.04
N HIS A 207 -2.36 8.53 4.09
CA HIS A 207 -2.02 7.73 2.91
C HIS A 207 -3.09 7.84 1.81
N ALA A 208 -4.37 7.70 2.15
CA ALA A 208 -5.48 7.85 1.22
C ALA A 208 -5.53 9.25 0.58
N VAL A 209 -5.32 10.30 1.37
CA VAL A 209 -5.22 11.68 0.89
C VAL A 209 -4.04 11.87 -0.06
N GLY A 210 -2.92 11.18 0.20
CA GLY A 210 -1.77 11.16 -0.72
C GLY A 210 -2.10 10.71 -2.15
N HIS A 211 -3.00 9.73 -2.30
CA HIS A 211 -3.50 9.32 -3.61
C HIS A 211 -4.29 10.44 -4.31
N ALA A 212 -5.07 11.22 -3.56
CA ALA A 212 -5.78 12.38 -4.11
C ALA A 212 -4.81 13.47 -4.55
N PHE A 213 -3.79 13.77 -3.74
CA PHE A 213 -2.81 14.80 -4.06
C PHE A 213 -1.99 14.48 -5.31
N ALA A 214 -1.64 13.22 -5.54
CA ALA A 214 -1.06 12.79 -6.81
C ALA A 214 -1.95 13.13 -8.01
N ASN A 215 -3.27 12.94 -7.89
CA ASN A 215 -4.23 13.24 -8.94
C ASN A 215 -4.37 14.75 -9.22
N ILE A 216 -4.43 15.57 -8.17
CA ILE A 216 -4.56 17.04 -8.27
C ILE A 216 -3.30 17.67 -8.84
N ALA A 217 -2.12 17.28 -8.32
CA ALA A 217 -0.86 17.97 -8.58
C ALA A 217 -0.20 17.63 -9.92
N GLN A 218 -0.51 16.46 -10.50
CA GLN A 218 0.03 15.95 -11.77
C GLN A 218 1.58 15.78 -11.82
N ASN A 219 2.32 16.14 -10.77
CA ASN A 219 3.76 15.96 -10.68
C ASN A 219 4.19 15.76 -9.21
N VAL A 220 5.34 15.10 -9.01
CA VAL A 220 5.86 14.73 -7.69
C VAL A 220 6.16 15.95 -6.80
N PRO A 221 6.92 16.97 -7.26
CA PRO A 221 7.21 18.16 -6.44
C PRO A 221 5.95 18.80 -5.84
N THR A 222 4.97 19.16 -6.66
CA THR A 222 3.73 19.79 -6.21
C THR A 222 2.91 18.86 -5.32
N ALA A 223 2.83 17.56 -5.67
CA ALA A 223 2.08 16.59 -4.87
C ALA A 223 2.62 16.48 -3.43
N LYS A 224 3.95 16.57 -3.26
CA LYS A 224 4.58 16.52 -1.94
C LYS A 224 4.33 17.77 -1.11
N GLU A 225 4.21 18.93 -1.74
CA GLU A 225 3.90 20.18 -1.04
C GLU A 225 2.51 20.09 -0.38
N TYR A 226 1.53 19.47 -1.05
CA TYR A 226 0.23 19.19 -0.41
C TYR A 226 0.36 18.29 0.83
N CYS A 227 1.31 17.35 0.87
CA CYS A 227 1.51 16.54 2.07
C CYS A 227 1.98 17.36 3.27
N THR A 228 2.51 18.58 3.09
CA THR A 228 2.85 19.50 4.20
C THR A 228 1.63 20.08 4.91
N LEU A 229 0.42 19.88 4.37
CA LEU A 229 -0.83 20.20 5.05
C LEU A 229 -0.97 19.40 6.36
N PHE A 230 -0.36 18.23 6.49
CA PHE A 230 -0.32 17.51 7.75
C PHE A 230 0.76 18.09 8.67
N GLU A 231 0.40 18.42 9.92
CA GLU A 231 1.35 18.97 10.89
C GLU A 231 2.37 17.93 11.37
N GLU A 232 1.93 16.67 11.52
CA GLU A 232 2.75 15.59 12.05
C GLU A 232 3.61 14.92 10.98
N ALA A 233 4.90 14.78 11.24
CA ALA A 233 5.85 14.15 10.30
C ALA A 233 5.46 12.72 9.89
N ALA A 234 4.89 11.93 10.81
CA ALA A 234 4.40 10.58 10.51
C ALA A 234 3.23 10.60 9.50
N MET A 235 2.34 11.59 9.61
CA MET A 235 1.22 11.77 8.68
C MET A 235 1.74 12.24 7.31
N GLN A 236 2.67 13.19 7.28
CA GLN A 236 3.33 13.61 6.04
C GLN A 236 4.04 12.44 5.34
N TYR A 237 4.71 11.54 6.09
CA TYR A 237 5.31 10.32 5.56
C TYR A 237 4.28 9.40 4.90
N TYR A 238 3.17 9.12 5.59
CA TYR A 238 2.13 8.27 5.03
C TYR A 238 1.45 8.91 3.82
N CYS A 239 1.22 10.22 3.83
CA CYS A 239 0.76 10.96 2.65
C CYS A 239 1.69 10.77 1.45
N GLN A 240 3.00 10.96 1.63
CA GLN A 240 3.96 10.74 0.54
C GLN A 240 3.95 9.30 0.05
N SER A 241 3.76 8.31 0.94
CA SER A 241 3.63 6.91 0.51
C SER A 241 2.39 6.65 -0.35
N GLY A 242 1.28 7.34 -0.12
CA GLY A 242 0.09 7.25 -0.98
C GLY A 242 0.34 7.87 -2.36
N LEU A 243 0.95 9.05 -2.36
CA LEU A 243 1.35 9.78 -3.56
C LEU A 243 2.27 8.96 -4.46
N PHE A 244 3.35 8.38 -3.91
CA PHE A 244 4.29 7.58 -4.70
C PHE A 244 3.66 6.28 -5.21
N MET A 245 2.69 5.72 -4.49
CA MET A 245 1.92 4.56 -4.96
C MET A 245 1.10 4.92 -6.21
N ASP A 246 0.43 6.07 -6.21
CA ASP A 246 -0.43 6.49 -7.33
C ASP A 246 0.38 6.90 -8.57
N LEU A 247 1.53 7.55 -8.37
CA LEU A 247 2.44 7.98 -9.44
C LEU A 247 3.41 6.87 -9.91
N ARG A 248 3.30 5.66 -9.35
CA ARG A 248 4.26 4.58 -9.58
C ARG A 248 4.48 4.28 -11.06
N ASP A 249 3.40 4.16 -11.84
CA ASP A 249 3.50 3.74 -13.23
C ASP A 249 4.16 4.80 -14.13
N GLU A 250 4.02 6.08 -13.79
CA GLU A 250 4.72 7.18 -14.48
C GLU A 250 6.20 7.18 -14.12
N ILE A 251 6.51 7.18 -12.83
CA ILE A 251 7.89 7.16 -12.32
C ILE A 251 8.63 5.91 -12.81
N GLN A 252 7.99 4.74 -12.81
CA GLN A 252 8.62 3.50 -13.25
C GLN A 252 9.01 3.54 -14.74
N LYS A 253 8.25 4.25 -15.60
CA LYS A 253 8.64 4.44 -17.01
C LYS A 253 9.92 5.25 -17.13
N GLU A 254 10.08 6.28 -16.32
CA GLU A 254 11.31 7.07 -16.23
C GLU A 254 12.47 6.19 -15.73
N LEU A 255 12.29 5.50 -14.61
CA LEU A 255 13.33 4.65 -14.01
C LEU A 255 13.75 3.47 -14.90
N THR A 256 12.84 2.91 -15.70
CA THR A 256 13.16 1.76 -16.59
C THR A 256 13.92 2.14 -17.85
N SER A 257 14.08 3.44 -18.14
CA SER A 257 14.95 3.92 -19.22
C SER A 257 16.44 3.64 -18.95
N HIS A 258 16.80 3.33 -17.69
CA HIS A 258 18.15 2.99 -17.27
C HIS A 258 18.48 1.48 -17.41
N PRO A 259 19.77 1.11 -17.59
CA PRO A 259 20.23 -0.28 -17.60
C PRO A 259 19.78 -1.06 -16.36
N VAL A 260 19.44 -2.35 -16.54
CA VAL A 260 18.90 -3.22 -15.46
C VAL A 260 19.78 -3.22 -14.20
N GLY A 261 21.11 -3.21 -14.35
CA GLY A 261 22.05 -3.22 -13.23
C GLY A 261 22.06 -1.93 -12.39
N GLU A 262 21.58 -0.82 -12.95
CA GLU A 262 21.58 0.51 -12.32
C GLU A 262 20.22 0.89 -11.73
N ARG A 263 19.15 0.12 -12.01
CA ARG A 263 17.76 0.50 -11.67
C ARG A 263 17.54 0.77 -10.18
N TRP A 264 18.16 -0.01 -9.29
CA TRP A 264 18.00 0.22 -7.84
C TRP A 264 18.75 1.47 -7.39
N GLU A 265 19.91 1.78 -7.97
CA GLU A 265 20.67 3.01 -7.68
C GLU A 265 19.88 4.23 -8.16
N THR A 266 19.32 4.17 -9.38
CA THR A 266 18.44 5.21 -9.91
C THR A 266 17.20 5.40 -9.03
N ALA A 267 16.56 4.32 -8.58
CA ALA A 267 15.41 4.40 -7.69
C ALA A 267 15.79 5.03 -6.33
N VAL A 268 16.95 4.67 -5.76
CA VAL A 268 17.44 5.27 -4.52
C VAL A 268 17.72 6.75 -4.69
N ALA A 269 18.42 7.14 -5.76
CA ALA A 269 18.70 8.54 -6.07
C ALA A 269 17.38 9.34 -6.25
N PHE A 270 16.46 8.84 -7.07
CA PHE A 270 15.15 9.45 -7.27
C PHE A 270 14.41 9.67 -5.96
N CYS A 271 14.33 8.65 -5.09
CA CYS A 271 13.63 8.76 -3.82
C CYS A 271 14.32 9.71 -2.83
N LEU A 272 15.65 9.85 -2.89
CA LEU A 272 16.40 10.83 -2.07
C LEU A 272 16.14 12.26 -2.53
N ASP A 273 16.12 12.48 -3.85
CA ASP A 273 15.85 13.81 -4.43
C ASP A 273 14.38 14.22 -4.24
N ASN A 274 13.49 13.23 -4.21
CA ASN A 274 12.05 13.45 -4.14
C ASN A 274 11.44 13.20 -2.77
N SER A 275 12.18 12.87 -1.72
CA SER A 275 11.58 12.75 -0.38
C SER A 275 12.58 12.92 0.74
N GLN A 276 12.19 13.64 1.79
CA GLN A 276 12.94 13.64 3.05
C GLN A 276 12.83 12.30 3.81
N TRP A 277 11.87 11.46 3.43
CA TRP A 277 11.74 10.08 3.88
C TRP A 277 11.80 9.12 2.70
N PRO A 278 13.00 8.80 2.20
CA PRO A 278 13.16 7.92 1.04
C PRO A 278 12.34 6.63 1.11
N SER A 279 12.12 6.04 2.29
CA SER A 279 11.31 4.82 2.40
C SER A 279 9.83 4.96 2.03
N ALA A 280 9.26 6.17 2.03
CA ALA A 280 7.91 6.41 1.49
C ALA A 280 7.84 6.14 -0.01
N CYS A 281 8.97 6.24 -0.71
CA CYS A 281 9.13 6.04 -2.15
C CYS A 281 9.76 4.67 -2.47
N LEU A 282 10.85 4.30 -1.78
CA LEU A 282 11.68 3.12 -2.11
C LEU A 282 10.90 1.82 -2.21
N HIS A 283 9.90 1.62 -1.34
CA HIS A 283 9.18 0.35 -1.29
C HIS A 283 8.32 0.07 -2.53
N PHE A 284 8.08 1.07 -3.40
CA PHE A 284 7.39 0.88 -4.67
C PHE A 284 8.33 0.60 -5.84
N PHE A 285 9.57 1.07 -5.78
CA PHE A 285 10.48 1.11 -6.93
C PHE A 285 11.65 0.13 -6.83
N LEU A 286 11.99 -0.34 -5.64
CA LEU A 286 13.02 -1.37 -5.47
C LEU A 286 12.53 -2.78 -5.82
N GLY A 287 11.21 -3.02 -5.80
CA GLY A 287 10.64 -4.36 -5.96
C GLY A 287 10.89 -5.22 -4.72
N HIS A 288 11.28 -6.49 -4.93
CA HIS A 288 11.62 -7.41 -3.85
C HIS A 288 13.04 -7.92 -4.01
N ALA A 289 13.78 -7.98 -2.90
CA ALA A 289 15.09 -8.60 -2.91
C ALA A 289 14.99 -10.09 -3.25
N THR A 290 15.87 -10.58 -4.12
CA THR A 290 15.97 -12.02 -4.44
C THR A 290 17.15 -12.68 -3.74
N ASP A 291 18.13 -11.91 -3.28
CA ASP A 291 19.27 -12.39 -2.50
C ASP A 291 19.81 -11.34 -1.53
N LEU A 292 20.66 -11.76 -0.58
CA LEU A 292 21.28 -10.87 0.40
C LEU A 292 22.16 -9.79 -0.23
N ARG A 293 22.80 -10.02 -1.38
CA ARG A 293 23.72 -9.04 -1.97
C ARG A 293 22.98 -7.79 -2.42
N GLN A 294 21.74 -7.94 -2.89
CA GLN A 294 20.88 -6.78 -3.21
C GLN A 294 20.53 -5.98 -1.95
N ILE A 295 20.21 -6.67 -0.85
CA ILE A 295 19.92 -6.05 0.44
C ILE A 295 21.14 -5.29 0.94
N ASP A 296 22.31 -5.94 0.93
CA ASP A 296 23.59 -5.38 1.35
C ASP A 296 23.95 -4.14 0.52
N ALA A 297 23.72 -4.16 -0.79
CA ALA A 297 24.00 -3.02 -1.68
C ALA A 297 23.18 -1.78 -1.31
N VAL A 298 21.86 -1.94 -1.07
CA VAL A 298 21.00 -0.83 -0.65
C VAL A 298 21.38 -0.36 0.76
N ALA A 299 21.63 -1.30 1.69
CA ALA A 299 22.03 -0.99 3.06
C ALA A 299 23.35 -0.21 3.14
N LEU A 300 24.36 -0.61 2.36
CA LEU A 300 25.62 0.11 2.21
C LEU A 300 25.38 1.54 1.70
N LYS A 301 24.51 1.71 0.70
CA LYS A 301 24.14 3.05 0.23
C LYS A 301 23.51 3.90 1.33
N CYS A 302 22.65 3.31 2.18
CA CYS A 302 22.07 4.02 3.33
C CYS A 302 23.14 4.48 4.33
N THR A 303 24.27 3.78 4.49
CA THR A 303 25.34 4.19 5.43
C THR A 303 26.06 5.48 5.02
N GLU A 304 25.99 5.86 3.74
CA GLU A 304 26.57 7.11 3.22
C GLU A 304 25.70 8.33 3.54
N LEU A 305 24.42 8.11 3.86
CA LEU A 305 23.45 9.16 4.15
C LEU A 305 23.62 9.68 5.59
N LYS A 306 22.96 10.80 5.88
CA LYS A 306 22.94 11.42 7.21
C LYS A 306 21.51 11.77 7.64
N GLY A 307 21.33 11.97 8.94
CA GLY A 307 20.06 12.41 9.53
C GLY A 307 18.87 11.54 9.15
N ARG A 308 17.71 12.19 8.95
CA ARG A 308 16.43 11.54 8.64
C ARG A 308 16.47 10.66 7.38
N SER A 309 17.15 11.10 6.33
CA SER A 309 17.26 10.32 5.09
C SER A 309 17.95 8.98 5.31
N ARG A 310 19.00 8.93 6.16
CA ARG A 310 19.65 7.66 6.54
C ARG A 310 18.70 6.74 7.28
N LEU A 311 18.07 7.24 8.34
CA LEU A 311 17.16 6.47 9.19
C LEU A 311 15.98 5.92 8.38
N SER A 312 15.37 6.77 7.55
CA SER A 312 14.30 6.37 6.64
C SER A 312 14.79 5.37 5.58
N CYS A 313 16.00 5.52 5.04
CA CYS A 313 16.57 4.56 4.08
C CYS A 313 16.68 3.15 4.70
N PHE A 314 17.13 3.03 5.96
CA PHE A 314 17.18 1.74 6.65
C PHE A 314 15.80 1.12 6.89
N PHE A 315 14.78 1.91 7.19
CA PHE A 315 13.39 1.42 7.21
C PHE A 315 12.98 0.86 5.83
N GLY A 316 13.38 1.54 4.75
CA GLY A 316 13.18 1.10 3.37
C GLY A 316 13.85 -0.24 3.05
N VAL A 317 15.10 -0.44 3.51
CA VAL A 317 15.83 -1.71 3.38
C VAL A 317 15.04 -2.87 4.01
N GLY A 318 14.48 -2.66 5.20
CA GLY A 318 13.62 -3.63 5.87
C GLY A 318 12.42 -4.05 5.03
N THR A 319 11.70 -3.07 4.49
CA THR A 319 10.52 -3.32 3.64
C THR A 319 10.89 -4.06 2.36
N PHE A 320 11.98 -3.65 1.69
CA PHE A 320 12.51 -4.29 0.48
C PHE A 320 12.91 -5.77 0.70
N SER A 321 13.40 -6.09 1.89
CA SER A 321 13.89 -7.42 2.27
C SER A 321 12.81 -8.40 2.71
N SER A 322 11.57 -7.94 2.84
CA SER A 322 10.49 -8.67 3.52
C SER A 322 10.09 -9.98 2.89
N ALA A 323 9.90 -10.00 1.57
CA ALA A 323 9.59 -11.21 0.84
C ALA A 323 10.74 -12.22 0.92
N TYR A 324 11.99 -11.74 0.88
CA TYR A 324 13.18 -12.58 1.02
C TYR A 324 13.25 -13.24 2.40
N VAL A 325 13.08 -12.47 3.48
CA VAL A 325 13.12 -13.03 4.84
C VAL A 325 11.92 -13.95 5.10
N ALA A 326 10.75 -13.65 4.56
CA ALA A 326 9.61 -14.56 4.64
C ALA A 326 9.91 -15.92 3.97
N ALA A 327 10.64 -15.93 2.85
CA ALA A 327 11.09 -17.16 2.19
C ALA A 327 12.26 -17.86 2.91
N TYR A 328 13.14 -17.09 3.57
CA TYR A 328 14.34 -17.59 4.25
C TYR A 328 14.44 -17.05 5.69
N PRO A 329 13.61 -17.51 6.64
CA PRO A 329 13.48 -16.90 7.97
C PRO A 329 14.78 -16.74 8.75
N LYS A 330 15.73 -17.66 8.60
CA LYS A 330 17.03 -17.63 9.31
C LYS A 330 17.93 -16.46 8.87
N GLU A 331 17.74 -15.96 7.65
CA GLU A 331 18.55 -14.89 7.06
C GLU A 331 18.26 -13.52 7.68
N VAL A 332 17.21 -13.40 8.51
CA VAL A 332 16.91 -12.20 9.30
C VAL A 332 18.11 -11.70 10.12
N ASN A 333 18.99 -12.62 10.53
CA ASN A 333 20.19 -12.32 11.31
C ASN A 333 21.28 -11.58 10.50
N TYR A 334 21.17 -11.55 9.18
CA TYR A 334 22.11 -10.88 8.28
C TYR A 334 21.46 -9.70 7.55
N THR A 335 20.14 -9.71 7.36
CA THR A 335 19.39 -8.66 6.64
C THR A 335 19.60 -7.26 7.22
N CYS A 336 19.56 -7.12 8.55
CA CYS A 336 19.67 -5.82 9.23
C CYS A 336 21.00 -5.68 10.00
N GLN A 337 22.13 -6.08 9.39
CA GLN A 337 23.44 -6.07 10.06
C GLN A 337 24.22 -4.75 9.93
N TYR A 338 23.82 -3.86 9.00
CA TYR A 338 24.53 -2.61 8.71
C TYR A 338 24.08 -1.45 9.60
N GLY A 339 24.97 -0.48 9.78
CA GLY A 339 24.69 0.77 10.48
C GLY A 339 24.81 0.66 12.01
N SER A 340 24.28 1.69 12.67
CA SER A 340 24.17 1.79 14.12
C SER A 340 23.03 0.90 14.65
N LEU A 341 22.94 0.73 15.97
CA LEU A 341 21.78 0.08 16.58
C LEU A 341 20.44 0.72 16.16
N THR A 342 20.37 2.05 16.08
CA THR A 342 19.18 2.78 15.63
C THR A 342 18.79 2.42 14.19
N ASP A 343 19.77 2.38 13.27
CA ASP A 343 19.55 1.98 11.88
C ASP A 343 19.00 0.54 11.79
N ARG A 344 19.59 -0.37 12.57
CA ARG A 344 19.17 -1.78 12.60
C ARG A 344 17.76 -1.94 13.17
N LYS A 345 17.37 -1.18 14.19
CA LYS A 345 15.99 -1.15 14.71
C LYS A 345 15.00 -0.71 13.65
N LEU A 346 15.32 0.34 12.87
CA LEU A 346 14.47 0.83 11.79
C LEU A 346 14.38 -0.18 10.64
N CYS A 347 15.48 -0.84 10.28
CA CYS A 347 15.45 -1.95 9.33
C CYS A 347 14.53 -3.08 9.80
N VAL A 348 14.63 -3.49 11.07
CA VAL A 348 13.72 -4.50 11.65
C VAL A 348 12.27 -4.01 11.64
N SER A 349 12.01 -2.74 11.98
CA SER A 349 10.66 -2.16 11.89
C SER A 349 10.10 -2.22 10.48
N GLY A 350 10.85 -1.79 9.46
CA GLY A 350 10.44 -1.91 8.06
C GLY A 350 10.23 -3.35 7.61
N LEU A 351 10.95 -4.31 8.21
CA LEU A 351 10.83 -5.74 7.91
C LEU A 351 9.56 -6.39 8.48
N PHE A 352 9.02 -5.89 9.60
CA PHE A 352 7.93 -6.53 10.32
C PHE A 352 6.62 -5.72 10.37
N LEU A 353 6.67 -4.41 10.15
CA LEU A 353 5.47 -3.57 10.14
C LEU A 353 4.66 -3.81 8.85
N ARG A 354 3.50 -4.46 8.98
CA ARG A 354 2.68 -4.90 7.84
C ARG A 354 1.23 -4.46 7.97
N LYS A 355 0.54 -4.48 6.84
CA LYS A 355 -0.92 -4.35 6.81
C LYS A 355 -1.55 -5.57 7.51
N LYS A 356 -2.74 -5.38 8.09
CA LYS A 356 -3.54 -6.46 8.67
C LYS A 356 -3.73 -7.57 7.63
N GLY A 357 -3.62 -8.81 8.10
CA GLY A 357 -3.76 -10.01 7.29
C GLY A 357 -2.56 -10.39 6.41
N HIS A 358 -1.57 -9.52 6.16
CA HIS A 358 -0.53 -9.71 5.12
C HIS A 358 -0.02 -11.16 4.95
N SER A 359 -0.01 -11.69 3.73
CA SER A 359 0.28 -13.12 3.44
C SER A 359 1.61 -13.64 4.01
N GLY A 360 2.64 -12.78 4.07
CA GLY A 360 3.94 -13.12 4.66
C GLY A 360 4.03 -13.02 6.19
N ALA A 361 2.96 -12.60 6.89
CA ALA A 361 3.03 -12.28 8.32
C ALA A 361 3.41 -13.49 9.19
N ALA A 362 2.85 -14.68 8.91
CA ALA A 362 3.18 -15.90 9.65
C ALA A 362 4.66 -16.29 9.50
N ALA A 363 5.18 -16.25 8.27
CA ALA A 363 6.59 -16.56 7.99
C ALA A 363 7.54 -15.54 8.63
N LEU A 364 7.18 -14.25 8.61
CA LEU A 364 7.92 -13.20 9.29
C LEU A 364 7.90 -13.40 10.82
N LYS A 365 6.78 -13.82 11.41
CA LYS A 365 6.72 -14.17 12.85
C LYS A 365 7.70 -15.30 13.20
N VAL A 366 7.87 -16.29 12.33
CA VAL A 366 8.90 -17.33 12.49
C VAL A 366 10.31 -16.74 12.41
N ALA A 367 10.58 -15.86 11.44
CA ALA A 367 11.87 -15.19 11.31
C ALA A 367 12.23 -14.44 12.61
N CYS A 368 11.27 -13.70 13.17
CA CYS A 368 11.39 -13.01 14.46
C CYS A 368 11.95 -13.89 15.58
N GLN A 369 11.45 -15.13 15.68
CA GLN A 369 11.86 -16.07 16.73
C GLN A 369 13.30 -16.56 16.56
N THR A 370 13.84 -16.50 15.34
CA THR A 370 15.21 -16.93 15.02
C THR A 370 16.27 -15.83 15.18
N MET A 371 15.85 -14.60 15.51
CA MET A 371 16.78 -13.49 15.76
C MET A 371 17.64 -13.76 16.99
N ARG A 372 18.95 -13.55 16.86
CA ARG A 372 19.94 -13.76 17.93
C ARG A 372 20.18 -12.54 18.82
N ASP A 373 20.01 -11.34 18.24
CA ASP A 373 20.13 -10.09 18.98
C ASP A 373 18.81 -9.85 19.73
N GLU A 374 18.84 -9.95 21.06
CA GLU A 374 17.65 -9.87 21.91
C GLU A 374 16.96 -8.50 21.86
N GLU A 375 17.72 -7.42 21.63
CA GLU A 375 17.16 -6.08 21.50
C GLU A 375 16.39 -5.93 20.18
N LEU A 376 16.98 -6.39 19.08
CA LEU A 376 16.32 -6.39 17.77
C LEU A 376 15.15 -7.37 17.74
N LYS A 377 15.24 -8.51 18.44
CA LYS A 377 14.14 -9.45 18.61
C LYS A 377 12.96 -8.84 19.34
N SER A 378 13.22 -8.07 20.42
CA SER A 378 12.18 -7.33 21.12
C SER A 378 11.48 -6.31 20.21
N VAL A 379 12.24 -5.59 19.38
CA VAL A 379 11.67 -4.69 18.37
C VAL A 379 10.80 -5.46 17.39
N CYS A 380 11.29 -6.58 16.85
CA CYS A 380 10.51 -7.41 15.95
C CYS A 380 9.18 -7.90 16.58
N GLN A 381 9.21 -8.36 17.82
CA GLN A 381 8.01 -8.81 18.55
C GLN A 381 6.99 -7.69 18.79
N ASP A 382 7.46 -6.46 19.04
CA ASP A 382 6.59 -5.28 19.08
C ASP A 382 5.98 -4.98 17.71
N GLN A 383 6.80 -4.94 16.66
CA GLN A 383 6.36 -4.53 15.32
C GLN A 383 5.42 -5.55 14.66
N THR A 384 5.54 -6.84 15.00
CA THR A 384 4.60 -7.89 14.54
C THR A 384 3.23 -7.82 15.21
N ARG A 385 3.08 -7.08 16.32
CA ARG A 385 1.79 -6.81 16.98
C ARG A 385 1.18 -5.49 16.56
N ARG A 386 1.93 -4.68 15.80
CA ARG A 386 1.52 -3.39 15.27
C ARG A 386 1.08 -3.53 13.83
N TYR A 387 0.32 -2.53 13.37
CA TYR A 387 -0.11 -2.45 11.99
C TYR A 387 0.52 -1.24 11.31
N LEU A 388 0.76 -1.38 10.01
CA LEU A 388 1.12 -0.25 9.16
C LEU A 388 0.08 0.88 9.34
N TYR A 389 0.53 2.13 9.27
CA TYR A 389 -0.26 3.36 9.44
C TYR A 389 -0.51 3.84 10.87
N GLN A 390 -0.07 3.09 11.88
CA GLN A 390 -0.01 3.61 13.25
C GLN A 390 1.05 4.71 13.36
N ILE A 391 0.63 5.91 13.75
CA ILE A 391 1.49 7.10 13.81
C ILE A 391 2.32 7.19 15.10
N ASP A 392 1.95 6.42 16.13
CA ASP A 392 2.58 6.39 17.46
C ASP A 392 3.64 5.27 17.59
N ASN A 393 4.10 4.72 16.46
CA ASN A 393 5.10 3.66 16.47
C ASN A 393 6.45 4.21 16.98
N PRO A 394 6.91 3.77 18.17
CA PRO A 394 8.07 4.37 18.82
C PRO A 394 9.37 4.16 18.04
N VAL A 395 9.46 3.08 17.26
CA VAL A 395 10.65 2.81 16.43
C VAL A 395 10.63 3.67 15.18
N MET A 396 9.46 3.87 14.55
CA MET A 396 9.35 4.80 13.44
C MET A 396 9.54 6.25 13.89
N GLY A 397 9.14 6.63 15.10
CA GLY A 397 9.37 7.95 15.69
C GLY A 397 10.81 8.44 15.53
N LEU A 398 11.78 7.51 15.64
CA LEU A 398 13.21 7.78 15.43
C LEU A 398 13.54 8.39 14.06
N MET A 399 12.74 8.12 13.02
CA MET A 399 12.95 8.71 11.68
C MET A 399 12.35 10.11 11.54
N PHE A 400 11.47 10.50 12.47
CA PHE A 400 10.72 11.76 12.45
C PHE A 400 11.34 12.80 13.38
N ASP A 401 11.97 12.38 14.47
CA ASP A 401 12.61 13.28 15.42
C ASP A 401 13.78 14.05 14.78
N GLU A 402 13.88 15.34 15.12
CA GLU A 402 15.04 16.19 14.82
C GLU A 402 16.11 15.86 15.84
N GLY A 403 16.85 14.77 15.60
CA GLY A 403 17.96 14.36 16.46
C GLY A 403 18.99 15.45 16.69
#